data_AF-A0A438H8G2-F1
#
_entry.id   AF-A0A438H8G2-F1
#
_cell.length_a   1.000
_cell.length_b   1.000
_cell.length_c   1.000
_cell.angle_alpha   90.00
_cell.angle_beta   90.00
_cell.angle_gamma   90.00
#
_symmetry.space_group_name_H-M   'P 1'
#
loop_
_entity.id
_entity.type
_entity.pdbx_description
1 polymer ?
#
loop_
_entity_poly.entity_id
_entity_poly.type
_entity_poly.pdbx_seq_one_letter_code
_entity_poly.pdbx_strand_id
1 'polypeptide(L)'
;MEEEKKKEAWVRILGLPISLWDRDTLCKIGEGCGEFLDIDAKTERMEELQWARIRVRIKEDRIPNMVDIWVENTCYAVALWWEIRPTLRKLQADDKGRTLAAAGEERVSFRHARASA
;
A
#
# COMPACT_ATOMS: atom_id res chain seq x y z
N MET A 1 -21.40 -7.38 -15.65
CA MET A 1 -19.98 -7.28 -16.01
C MET A 1 -19.42 -6.12 -15.23
N GLU A 2 -19.11 -6.40 -13.97
CA GLU A 2 -18.51 -5.44 -13.07
C GLU A 2 -17.09 -5.27 -13.56
N GLU A 3 -16.81 -4.06 -14.05
CA GLU A 3 -15.51 -3.58 -14.47
C GLU A 3 -14.45 -4.22 -13.56
N GLU A 4 -13.61 -5.06 -14.15
CA GLU A 4 -12.46 -5.69 -13.53
C GLU A 4 -11.51 -4.53 -13.16
N LYS A 5 -11.86 -3.80 -12.10
CA LYS A 5 -11.21 -2.57 -11.67
C LYS A 5 -9.80 -2.98 -11.36
N LYS A 6 -8.90 -2.68 -12.30
CA LYS A 6 -7.47 -2.87 -12.14
C LYS A 6 -7.10 -2.13 -10.87
N LYS A 7 -6.90 -2.87 -9.76
CA LYS A 7 -6.56 -2.31 -8.45
C LYS A 7 -5.10 -1.88 -8.52
N GLU A 8 -4.86 -0.76 -9.18
CA GLU A 8 -3.53 -0.16 -9.26
C GLU A 8 -3.30 0.68 -8.02
N ALA A 9 -2.14 0.51 -7.40
CA ALA A 9 -1.75 1.25 -6.21
C ALA A 9 -0.29 1.69 -6.31
N TRP A 10 0.01 2.81 -5.67
CA TRP A 10 1.38 3.22 -5.41
C TRP A 10 1.84 2.62 -4.09
N VAL A 11 3.08 2.17 -4.04
CA VAL A 11 3.70 1.58 -2.86
C VAL A 11 4.96 2.36 -2.56
N ARG A 12 5.08 2.85 -1.32
CA ARG A 12 6.34 3.40 -0.80
C ARG A 12 7.11 2.28 -0.12
N ILE A 13 8.38 2.21 -0.45
CA ILE A 13 9.34 1.26 0.07
C ILE A 13 10.24 2.02 1.02
N LEU A 14 10.19 1.65 2.31
CA LEU A 14 10.94 2.30 3.37
C LEU A 14 12.11 1.41 3.80
N GLY A 15 13.24 2.03 4.15
CA GLY A 15 14.40 1.32 4.73
C GLY A 15 15.23 0.50 3.74
N LEU A 16 14.90 0.50 2.45
CA LEU A 16 15.74 -0.08 1.41
C LEU A 16 16.99 0.81 1.20
N PRO A 17 18.22 0.29 1.29
CA PRO A 17 19.43 1.04 0.99
C PRO A 17 19.40 1.64 -0.43
N ILE A 18 19.82 2.90 -0.59
CA ILE A 18 19.80 3.62 -1.88
C ILE A 18 20.61 2.88 -2.97
N SER A 19 21.65 2.14 -2.59
CA SER A 19 22.43 1.30 -3.52
C SER A 19 21.59 0.19 -4.18
N LEU A 20 20.46 -0.18 -3.59
CA LEU A 20 19.52 -1.20 -4.07
C LEU A 20 18.29 -0.57 -4.74
N TRP A 21 18.29 0.74 -5.00
CA TRP A 21 17.22 1.42 -5.73
C TRP A 21 17.45 1.37 -7.24
N ASP A 22 17.99 0.26 -7.72
CA ASP A 22 18.09 -0.03 -9.14
C ASP A 22 16.76 -0.55 -9.68
N ARG A 23 16.59 -0.44 -11.00
CA ARG A 23 15.36 -0.84 -11.67
C ARG A 23 15.04 -2.32 -11.45
N ASP A 24 16.05 -3.19 -11.41
CA ASP A 24 15.86 -4.63 -11.29
C ASP A 24 15.37 -5.00 -9.88
N THR A 25 15.95 -4.41 -8.84
CA THR A 25 15.53 -4.62 -7.46
C THR A 25 14.12 -4.08 -7.21
N LEU A 26 13.82 -2.86 -7.68
CA LEU A 26 12.48 -2.28 -7.54
C LEU A 26 11.43 -3.07 -8.33
N CYS A 27 11.79 -3.61 -9.50
CA CYS A 27 10.94 -4.51 -10.28
C CYS A 27 10.63 -5.79 -9.51
N LYS A 28 11.65 -6.46 -8.95
CA LYS A 28 11.46 -7.67 -8.11
C LYS A 28 10.55 -7.43 -6.92
N ILE A 29 10.70 -6.30 -6.23
CA ILE A 29 9.81 -5.92 -5.13
C ILE A 29 8.37 -5.78 -5.66
N GLY A 30 8.18 -5.08 -6.78
CA GLY A 30 6.87 -4.89 -7.40
C GLY A 30 6.21 -6.19 -7.85
N GLU A 31 6.98 -7.14 -8.40
CA GLU A 31 6.52 -8.48 -8.76
C GLU A 31 6.14 -9.30 -7.53
N GLY A 32 6.86 -9.16 -6.42
CA GLY A 32 6.50 -9.77 -5.13
C GLY A 32 5.20 -9.20 -4.53
N CYS A 33 4.81 -7.98 -4.93
CA CYS A 33 3.55 -7.35 -4.52
C CYS A 33 2.38 -7.66 -5.46
N GLY A 34 2.66 -8.01 -6.73
CA GLY A 34 1.66 -8.15 -7.79
C GLY A 34 2.25 -8.00 -9.19
N GLU A 35 1.65 -7.18 -10.04
CA GLU A 35 2.21 -6.81 -11.35
C GLU A 35 2.98 -5.50 -11.19
N PHE A 36 4.29 -5.51 -11.40
CA PHE A 36 5.05 -4.26 -11.49
C PHE A 36 4.63 -3.46 -12.73
N LEU A 37 4.30 -2.19 -12.56
CA LEU A 37 3.87 -1.31 -13.66
C LEU A 37 4.92 -0.24 -13.96
N ASP A 38 5.37 0.48 -12.93
CA ASP A 38 6.25 1.64 -13.14
C ASP A 38 7.00 2.06 -11.87
N ILE A 39 8.01 2.91 -12.03
CA ILE A 39 8.74 3.59 -10.94
C ILE A 39 8.34 5.05 -10.93
N ASP A 40 8.19 5.65 -9.74
CA ASP A 40 7.95 7.08 -9.65
C ASP A 40 9.13 7.87 -10.21
N ALA A 41 8.86 8.86 -11.06
CA ALA A 41 9.92 9.63 -11.72
C ALA A 41 10.84 10.37 -10.72
N LYS A 42 10.37 10.69 -9.50
CA LYS A 42 11.26 11.25 -8.46
C LYS A 42 12.21 10.20 -7.90
N THR A 43 11.77 8.96 -7.79
CA THR A 43 12.64 7.83 -7.41
C THR A 43 13.66 7.56 -8.53
N GLU A 44 13.25 7.58 -9.80
CA GLU A 44 14.20 7.44 -10.93
C GLU A 44 15.24 8.56 -10.97
N ARG A 45 14.84 9.80 -10.65
CA ARG A 45 15.75 10.96 -10.55
C ARG A 45 16.49 11.07 -9.22
N MET A 46 16.26 10.16 -8.27
CA MET A 46 16.85 10.20 -6.92
C MET A 46 16.58 11.53 -6.17
N GLU A 47 15.42 12.16 -6.42
CA GLU A 47 15.03 13.42 -5.79
C GLU A 47 14.39 13.23 -4.40
N GLU A 48 13.83 12.05 -4.13
CA GLU A 48 13.20 11.67 -2.86
C GLU A 48 13.93 10.45 -2.30
N LEU A 49 14.85 10.66 -1.36
CA LEU A 49 15.69 9.60 -0.79
C LEU A 49 15.10 8.99 0.49
N GLN A 50 13.92 9.45 0.95
CA GLN A 50 13.27 8.89 2.13
C GLN A 50 12.60 7.55 1.83
N TRP A 51 12.10 7.36 0.61
CA TRP A 51 11.47 6.13 0.16
C TRP A 51 11.56 5.97 -1.36
N ALA A 52 11.71 4.73 -1.81
CA ALA A 52 11.45 4.41 -3.21
C ALA A 52 9.94 4.29 -3.42
N ARG A 53 9.42 4.70 -4.56
CA ARG A 53 7.99 4.63 -4.87
C ARG A 53 7.77 3.92 -6.19
N ILE A 54 6.97 2.85 -6.14
CA ILE A 54 6.65 2.02 -7.32
C ILE A 54 5.14 1.93 -7.51
N ARG A 55 4.72 1.71 -8.75
CA ARG A 55 3.33 1.44 -9.12
C ARG A 55 3.17 -0.03 -9.40
N VAL A 56 2.15 -0.63 -8.79
CA VAL A 56 1.83 -2.05 -8.97
C VAL A 56 0.35 -2.25 -9.23
N ARG A 57 0.02 -3.31 -9.97
CA ARG A 57 -1.34 -3.83 -10.08
C ARG A 57 -1.52 -4.99 -9.12
N ILE A 58 -2.48 -4.83 -8.22
CA ILE A 58 -2.84 -5.85 -7.24
C ILE A 58 -3.67 -6.93 -7.96
N LYS A 59 -3.12 -8.15 -8.06
CA LYS A 59 -3.79 -9.30 -8.68
C LYS A 59 -4.70 -10.06 -7.71
N GLU A 60 -4.33 -10.09 -6.44
CA GLU A 60 -5.05 -10.80 -5.37
C GLU A 60 -5.68 -9.82 -4.40
N ASP A 61 -6.77 -10.20 -3.71
CA ASP A 61 -7.39 -9.33 -2.70
C ASP A 61 -6.52 -9.14 -1.45
N ARG A 62 -5.38 -9.84 -1.33
CA ARG A 62 -4.45 -9.73 -0.21
C ARG A 62 -3.26 -8.87 -0.59
N ILE A 63 -3.04 -7.86 0.23
CA ILE A 63 -1.99 -6.86 0.06
C ILE A 63 -0.89 -7.15 1.09
N PRO A 64 0.32 -7.55 0.68
CA PRO A 64 1.40 -7.84 1.62
C PRO A 64 1.95 -6.56 2.25
N ASN A 65 2.17 -6.55 3.56
CA ASN A 65 2.82 -5.43 4.25
C ASN A 65 4.35 -5.49 4.17
N MET A 66 4.91 -6.65 3.83
CA MET A 66 6.35 -6.89 3.76
C MET A 66 6.64 -7.90 2.65
N VAL A 67 7.75 -7.72 1.94
CA VAL A 67 8.22 -8.64 0.90
C VAL A 67 9.70 -8.93 1.13
N ASP A 68 10.07 -10.19 1.00
CA ASP A 68 11.46 -10.62 1.06
C ASP A 68 12.07 -10.63 -0.34
N ILE A 69 13.23 -9.99 -0.49
CA ILE A 69 13.99 -9.99 -1.74
C ILE A 69 15.39 -10.55 -1.54
N TRP A 70 15.87 -11.24 -2.58
CA TRP A 70 17.22 -11.78 -2.65
C TRP A 70 18.07 -10.93 -3.59
N VAL A 71 19.11 -10.32 -3.05
CA VAL A 71 20.10 -9.54 -3.82
C VAL A 71 21.50 -9.99 -3.41
N GLU A 72 22.31 -10.45 -4.38
CA GLU A 72 23.72 -10.81 -4.18
C GLU A 72 23.98 -11.66 -2.90
N ASN A 73 23.19 -12.72 -2.70
CA ASN A 73 23.23 -13.62 -1.53
C ASN A 73 22.74 -13.04 -0.18
N THR A 74 22.24 -11.81 -0.14
CA THR A 74 21.60 -11.23 1.04
C THR A 74 20.09 -11.20 0.88
N CYS A 75 19.38 -11.66 1.91
CA CYS A 75 17.92 -11.58 1.99
C CYS A 75 17.54 -10.31 2.75
N TYR A 76 16.72 -9.46 2.14
CA TYR A 76 16.19 -8.25 2.75
C TYR A 76 14.68 -8.39 2.92
N ALA A 77 14.21 -8.16 4.15
CA ALA A 77 12.80 -7.99 4.43
C ALA A 77 12.44 -6.51 4.24
N VAL A 78 11.61 -6.21 3.25
CA VAL A 78 11.29 -4.85 2.84
C VAL A 78 9.86 -4.49 3.26
N ALA A 79 9.72 -3.45 4.08
CA ALA A 79 8.41 -2.95 4.51
C ALA A 79 7.75 -2.12 3.40
N LEU A 80 6.47 -2.40 3.15
CA LEU A 80 5.67 -1.79 2.10
C LEU A 80 4.59 -0.90 2.69
N TRP A 81 4.48 0.32 2.19
CA TRP A 81 3.44 1.25 2.56
C TRP A 81 2.53 1.56 1.37
N TRP A 82 1.32 1.02 1.41
CA TRP A 82 0.37 1.10 0.31
C TRP A 82 -0.42 2.41 0.32
N GLU A 83 -0.30 3.20 -0.75
CA GLU A 83 -1.08 4.41 -0.98
C GLU A 83 -2.43 4.07 -1.64
N ILE A 84 -3.29 3.38 -0.91
CA ILE A 84 -4.66 3.08 -1.37
C ILE A 84 -5.52 4.30 -1.08
N ARG A 85 -6.20 4.85 -2.11
CA ARG A 85 -7.15 5.94 -1.89
C ARG A 85 -8.30 5.43 -1.00
N PRO A 86 -8.47 5.97 0.22
CA PRO A 86 -9.58 5.53 1.06
C PRO A 86 -10.89 5.93 0.38
N THR A 87 -11.79 4.95 0.21
CA THR A 87 -13.13 5.22 -0.29
C THR A 87 -14.06 5.46 0.89
N LEU A 88 -14.43 6.71 1.10
CA LEU A 88 -15.44 7.06 2.10
C LEU A 88 -16.81 6.61 1.60
N ARG A 89 -17.42 5.61 2.27
CA ARG A 89 -18.80 5.23 2.03
C ARG A 89 -19.66 5.78 3.16
N LYS A 90 -20.70 6.54 2.80
CA LYS A 90 -21.71 6.98 3.76
C LYS A 90 -22.58 5.78 4.12
N LEU A 91 -22.39 5.23 5.31
CA LEU A 91 -23.36 4.30 5.88
C LEU A 91 -24.64 5.10 6.14
N GLN A 92 -25.72 4.72 5.46
CA GLN A 92 -27.04 5.22 5.83
C GLN A 92 -27.35 4.61 7.19
N ALA A 93 -27.42 5.45 8.23
CA ALA A 93 -28.01 5.03 9.49
C ALA A 93 -29.50 4.88 9.23
N ASP A 94 -29.98 3.65 9.17
CA ASP A 94 -31.39 3.35 9.27
C ASP A 94 -31.90 3.89 10.61
N ASP A 95 -32.94 4.73 10.54
CA ASP A 95 -33.58 5.44 11.67
C ASP A 95 -34.30 4.49 12.65
N LYS A 96 -33.94 3.21 12.64
CA LYS A 96 -34.53 2.14 13.46
C LYS A 96 -33.42 1.26 13.97
N GLY A 97 -32.68 1.77 14.96
CA GLY A 97 -31.56 1.13 15.66
C GLY A 97 -31.63 -0.40 15.72
N ARG A 98 -31.13 -1.05 14.67
CA ARG A 98 -30.89 -2.48 14.61
C ARG A 98 -29.49 -2.69 14.09
N THR A 99 -28.63 -3.06 15.01
CA THR A 99 -27.26 -3.49 14.77
C THR A 99 -27.28 -4.66 13.78
N LEU A 100 -26.79 -4.43 12.56
CA LEU A 100 -26.34 -5.51 11.70
C LEU A 100 -24.96 -5.94 12.22
N ALA A 101 -24.97 -6.91 13.13
CA ALA A 101 -23.80 -7.68 13.45
C ALA A 101 -23.42 -8.50 12.21
N ALA A 102 -22.34 -8.12 11.54
CA ALA A 102 -21.63 -8.99 10.63
C ALA A 102 -20.13 -8.80 10.84
N ALA A 103 -19.57 -9.78 11.54
CA ALA A 103 -18.19 -10.26 11.51
C ALA A 103 -17.06 -9.21 11.66
N GLY A 104 -16.61 -9.09 12.91
CA GLY A 104 -15.22 -8.91 13.33
C GLY A 104 -14.29 -8.06 12.47
N GLU A 105 -14.06 -6.82 12.90
CA GLU A 105 -12.77 -6.16 12.73
C GLU A 105 -12.54 -5.16 13.88
N GLU A 106 -11.30 -5.12 14.34
CA GLU A 106 -10.81 -4.46 15.53
C GLU A 106 -11.21 -2.98 15.60
N ARG A 107 -11.88 -2.58 16.69
CA ARG A 107 -12.25 -1.18 16.96
C ARG A 107 -11.00 -0.34 17.15
N VAL A 108 -10.54 0.33 16.11
CA VAL A 108 -9.68 1.52 16.31
C VAL A 108 -10.58 2.71 16.64
N SER A 109 -10.63 3.05 17.92
CA SER A 109 -11.36 4.23 18.42
C SER A 109 -10.52 5.49 18.21
N PHE A 110 -10.88 6.30 17.21
CA PHE A 110 -10.37 7.67 17.09
C PHE A 110 -11.23 8.60 17.94
N ARG A 111 -10.79 8.89 19.16
CA ARG A 111 -11.32 10.00 19.97
C ARG A 111 -10.84 11.30 19.35
N HIS A 112 -11.73 12.01 18.65
CA HIS A 112 -11.49 13.40 18.28
C HIS A 112 -11.63 14.27 19.52
N ALA A 113 -10.53 14.88 19.96
CA ALA A 113 -10.57 15.98 20.91
C ALA A 113 -11.13 17.22 20.19
N ARG A 114 -12.22 17.80 20.72
CA ARG A 114 -12.72 19.11 20.31
C ARG A 114 -11.68 20.15 20.76
N ALA A 115 -11.02 20.80 19.82
CA ALA A 115 -10.39 22.08 20.09
C ALA A 115 -11.47 23.16 19.98
N SER A 116 -11.85 23.75 21.11
CA SER A 116 -12.59 25.01 21.14
C SER A 116 -11.57 26.15 21.09
N ALA A 117 -11.72 27.04 20.13
CA ALA A 117 -11.18 28.39 20.18
C ALA A 117 -12.32 29.35 20.50
#